data_AF-A0A7Y4GZK7-F1
#
_entry.id   AF-A0A7Y4GZK7-F1
#
_cell.length_a   1.000
_cell.length_b   1.000
_cell.length_c   1.000
_cell.angle_alpha   90.00
_cell.angle_beta   90.00
_cell.angle_gamma   90.00
#
_symmetry.space_group_name_H-M   'P 1'
#
loop_
_entity.id
_entity.type
_entity.pdbx_description
1 polymer ?
#
loop_
_entity_poly.entity_id
_entity_poly.type
_entity_poly.pdbx_seq_one_letter_code
_entity_poly.pdbx_strand_id
1 'polypeptide(L)' 'MRAFAERMPGVPLLANMTVFGKTPFPCDGRIRGNCSMVIWPVSALRVANKGQEDL' A
#
# COMPACT_ATOMS: atom_id res chain seq x y z
N MET A 1 -11.06 0.64 -4.13
CA MET A 1 -10.24 -0.41 -4.79
C MET A 1 -11.10 -1.43 -5.53
N ARG A 2 -12.08 -2.07 -4.86
CA ARG A 2 -13.03 -3.00 -5.49
C ARG A 2 -13.65 -2.48 -6.80
N ALA A 3 -14.27 -1.29 -6.78
CA ALA A 3 -14.87 -0.70 -7.99
C ALA A 3 -13.88 -0.44 -9.14
N PHE A 4 -12.59 -0.27 -8.83
CA PHE A 4 -11.55 -0.12 -9.84
C PHE A 4 -11.15 -1.48 -10.42
N ALA A 5 -11.02 -2.52 -9.59
CA ALA A 5 -10.78 -3.90 -10.02
C ALA A 5 -11.93 -4.44 -10.89
N GLU A 6 -13.18 -4.16 -10.52
CA GLU A 6 -14.36 -4.54 -11.31
C GLU A 6 -14.38 -3.89 -12.70
N ARG A 7 -13.79 -2.69 -12.86
CA ARG A 7 -13.70 -1.97 -14.14
C ARG A 7 -12.47 -2.34 -14.97
N MET A 8 -11.55 -3.13 -14.42
CA MET A 8 -10.30 -3.54 -15.06
C MET A 8 -10.18 -5.08 -15.10
N PRO A 9 -11.14 -5.78 -15.75
CA PRO A 9 -11.16 -7.24 -15.76
C PRO A 9 -9.92 -7.82 -16.43
N GLY A 10 -9.30 -8.82 -15.80
CA GLY A 10 -8.11 -9.51 -16.33
C GLY A 10 -6.80 -8.73 -16.23
N VAL A 11 -6.80 -7.49 -15.74
CA VAL A 11 -5.59 -6.68 -15.57
C VAL A 11 -5.02 -6.88 -14.17
N PRO A 12 -3.73 -7.27 -14.02
CA PRO A 12 -3.11 -7.37 -12.71
C PRO A 12 -2.94 -5.98 -12.10
N LEU A 13 -3.48 -5.80 -10.89
CA LEU A 13 -3.45 -4.52 -10.19
C LEU A 13 -2.38 -4.51 -9.09
N LEU A 14 -1.69 -3.37 -8.96
CA LEU A 14 -0.74 -3.10 -7.89
C LEU A 14 -1.31 -2.07 -6.92
N ALA A 15 -1.32 -2.42 -5.64
CA ALA A 15 -1.66 -1.52 -4.56
C ALA A 15 -0.39 -0.88 -3.98
N ASN A 16 -0.22 0.43 -4.19
CA ASN A 16 0.84 1.22 -3.57
C ASN A 16 0.39 1.74 -2.21
N MET A 17 0.85 1.09 -1.14
CA MET A 17 0.46 1.42 0.23
C MET A 17 1.46 2.38 0.87
N THR A 18 1.06 3.65 0.97
CA THR A 18 1.79 4.65 1.73
C THR A 18 1.10 4.88 3.09
N VAL A 19 1.82 4.56 4.16
CA VAL A 19 1.43 4.98 5.52
C VAL A 19 1.35 6.51 5.54
N PHE A 20 0.29 7.09 6.10
CA PHE A 20 0.04 8.55 6.13
C PHE A 20 -0.38 9.20 4.80
N GLY A 21 -0.71 8.42 3.76
CA GLY A 21 -1.34 8.94 2.55
C GLY A 21 -2.87 9.08 2.69
N LYS A 22 -3.55 9.37 1.56
CA LYS A 22 -5.02 9.37 1.49
C LYS A 22 -5.65 7.98 1.59
N THR A 23 -4.84 6.92 1.48
CA THR A 23 -5.28 5.53 1.52
C THR A 23 -5.39 5.08 2.98
N PRO A 24 -6.58 4.71 3.48
CA PRO A 24 -6.74 4.21 4.84
C PRO A 24 -5.86 2.99 5.08
N PHE A 25 -5.23 2.89 6.26
CA PHE A 25 -4.37 1.78 6.60
C PHE A 25 -5.21 0.50 6.73
N PRO A 26 -5.02 -0.52 5.88
CA PRO A 26 -5.82 -1.72 5.88
C PRO A 26 -5.22 -2.68 6.92
N CYS A 27 -5.71 -2.62 8.16
CA CYS A 27 -5.33 -3.59 9.18
C CYS A 27 -5.82 -5.03 8.86
N ASP A 28 -6.71 -5.21 7.88
CA ASP A 28 -7.52 -6.42 7.70
C ASP A 28 -7.22 -7.23 6.43
N GLY A 29 -6.18 -6.90 5.67
CA GLY A 29 -5.79 -7.67 4.48
C GLY A 29 -6.77 -7.59 3.29
N ARG A 30 -7.86 -6.80 3.37
CA ARG A 30 -8.87 -6.64 2.29
C ARG A 30 -8.29 -6.18 0.94
N ILE A 31 -7.11 -5.57 0.96
CA ILE A 31 -6.44 -5.10 -0.26
C ILE A 31 -5.85 -6.27 -1.07
N ARG A 32 -5.38 -7.33 -0.41
CA ARG A 32 -4.81 -8.50 -1.10
C ARG A 32 -5.83 -9.23 -1.97
N GLY A 33 -7.11 -9.20 -1.60
CA GLY A 33 -8.18 -9.82 -2.39
C GLY A 33 -8.53 -9.10 -3.69
N ASN A 34 -8.04 -7.88 -3.92
CA ASN A 34 -8.41 -7.06 -5.08
C ASN A 34 -7.20 -6.65 -5.95
N CYS A 35 -5.98 -7.06 -5.58
CA CYS A 35 -4.75 -6.68 -6.25
C CYS A 35 -3.78 -7.87 -6.26
N SER A 36 -3.08 -8.04 -7.38
CA SER A 36 -2.08 -9.09 -7.57
C SER A 36 -0.80 -8.82 -6.78
N MET A 37 -0.54 -7.55 -6.45
CA MET A 37 0.63 -7.13 -5.67
C MET A 37 0.27 -5.99 -4.73
N VAL A 38 0.89 -6.00 -3.55
CA VAL A 38 0.82 -4.91 -2.58
C VAL A 38 2.25 -4.53 -2.20
N ILE A 39 2.60 -3.25 -2.33
CA ILE A 39 3.92 -2.73 -1.97
C ILE A 39 3.80 -1.64 -0.90
N TRP A 40 4.86 -1.49 -0.10
CA TRP A 40 4.98 -0.44 0.92
C TRP A 40 6.32 0.30 0.74
N PRO A 41 6.42 1.20 -0.25
CA PRO A 41 7.71 1.62 -0.79
C PRO A 41 8.56 2.45 0.19
N VAL A 42 7.93 3.10 1.17
CA VAL A 42 8.61 4.06 2.06
C VAL A 42 8.56 3.66 3.54
N SER A 43 8.04 2.47 3.87
CA SER A 43 7.92 2.05 5.28
C SER A 43 9.27 1.92 5.94
N ALA A 44 10.21 1.19 5.32
CA ALA A 44 11.56 1.01 5.86
C ALA A 44 12.35 2.34 5.89
N LEU A 45 12.26 3.13 4.82
CA LEU A 45 12.92 4.44 4.73
C LEU A 45 12.50 5.38 5.87
N ARG A 46 11.21 5.41 6.21
CA ARG A 46 10.72 6.26 7.30
C ARG A 46 11.24 5.83 8.66
N VAL A 47 11.31 4.53 8.93
CA VAL A 47 11.88 4.02 10.17
C VAL A 47 13.37 4.38 10.25
N ALA A 48 14.11 4.23 9.14
CA ALA A 48 15.52 4.61 9.07
C ALA A 48 15.71 6.11 9.34
N ASN A 49 14.94 6.99 8.68
CA ASN A 49 15.03 8.43 8.91
C ASN A 49 14.72 8.81 10.36
N LYS A 50 13.74 8.17 11.01
CA LYS A 50 13.44 8.45 12.42
C LYS A 50 14.58 8.03 13.35
N GLY A 51 15.24 6.91 13.06
CA GLY A 51 16.43 6.49 13.80
C GLY A 51 17.65 7.39 13.56
N GLN A 52 17.76 8.02 12.40
CA GLN A 52 18.81 8.97 12.08
C GLN A 52 18.58 10.37 12.66
N GLU A 53 17.35 10.74 13.00
CA GLU A 53 17.04 12.08 13.52
C GLU A 53 17.75 12.38 14.85
N ASP A 54 18.05 11.34 15.64
CA ASP A 54 18.63 11.46 16.97
C ASP A 54 20.17 11.25 17.00
N LEU A 55 20.82 11.20 15.83
CA LEU A 55 22.28 11.06 15.63
C LEU A 55 22.92 12.37 15.17
#